data_AF-A0A7S0CBK1-F1
#
_entry.id   AF-A0A7S0CBK1-F1
#
_cell.length_a   1.000
_cell.length_b   1.000
_cell.length_c   1.000
_cell.angle_alpha   90.00
_cell.angle_beta   90.00
_cell.angle_gamma   90.00
#
_symmetry.space_group_name_H-M   'P 1'
#
loop_
_entity.id
_entity.type
_entity.pdbx_description
1 polymer ?
#
loop_
_entity_poly.entity_id
_entity_poly.type
_entity_poly.pdbx_seq_one_letter_code
_entity_poly.pdbx_strand_id
1 'polypeptide(L)'
;MTHSQNHHPLTSCKELHIAPMLNVSKPEFLSLMRILTKKAILWTEMIADKTVVNAGDLDQHLGLTPALHPIICQIGGRDASNCAEATRLLEDYGYREVNLNIGCPSNHTSGRRQFGAMLMKQVNTAVEVVSAMSSNVKNIPVSVKTRVGVDELDTLEYLIQFIGRLRNEAGCRKFIIHARKCVLGGLLSPEQNRIIPPLNYPRVYALCDHFTDCTFVLNGGIPGLDAAKQLCHGTFFNNYPYKKKDAASVNSKKIGLVNDLEEEKEKNMTHIDSQDHDVHAVPCSICKASNGSCTVAPVTVPPNLIGCMLGRAAMDNPCMFWDVDRFFYGEVGNPCQNRREVMIKYCEYLERTYPRRCCDNDERTTFCIPAPNVTKKLYGTNGGGCDICKEFYGELLCFGQKELMQAVSTKSGKVKISSRVIDRALKPIYAIFFGLPMKKAFQRECDRLSKELNVRNCGPGYMIRKAMHIIPVTVLDAPFIRTEDLGIEDVPNHVAPTLHQLTKCQC
;
A
#
# COMPACT_ATOMS: atom_id res chain seq x y z
N MET A 1 28.31 34.15 -5.19
CA MET A 1 28.05 32.87 -5.87
C MET A 1 26.60 32.49 -5.57
N THR A 2 25.73 32.63 -6.57
CA THR A 2 24.28 32.47 -6.45
C THR A 2 23.92 30.98 -6.44
N HIS A 3 23.32 30.50 -5.34
CA HIS A 3 22.73 29.16 -5.28
C HIS A 3 21.56 29.07 -6.25
N SER A 4 21.72 28.25 -7.30
CA SER A 4 20.64 27.86 -8.21
C SER A 4 19.61 27.05 -7.41
N GLN A 5 18.43 27.64 -7.22
CA GLN A 5 17.26 26.93 -6.72
C GLN A 5 16.75 26.05 -7.86
N ASN A 6 16.96 24.73 -7.74
CA ASN A 6 16.31 23.75 -8.61
C ASN A 6 14.80 23.73 -8.30
N HIS A 7 14.03 24.56 -8.99
CA HIS A 7 12.59 24.39 -9.09
C HIS A 7 12.32 23.10 -9.86
N HIS A 8 11.85 22.05 -9.17
CA HIS A 8 11.28 20.90 -9.85
C HIS A 8 10.07 21.36 -10.66
N PRO A 9 10.01 21.12 -11.99
CA PRO A 9 8.82 21.44 -12.76
C PRO A 9 7.65 20.63 -12.20
N LEU A 10 6.55 21.31 -11.88
CA LEU A 10 5.28 20.68 -11.50
C LEU A 10 4.94 19.66 -12.59
N THR A 11 4.94 18.38 -12.26
CA THR A 11 4.59 17.32 -13.21
C THR A 11 3.16 17.53 -13.66
N SER A 12 2.93 17.62 -14.97
CA SER A 12 1.57 17.77 -15.53
C SER A 12 0.68 16.54 -15.26
N CYS A 13 1.28 15.39 -14.94
CA CYS A 13 0.56 14.17 -14.59
C CYS A 13 0.47 14.00 -13.06
N LYS A 14 -0.73 13.66 -12.57
CA LYS A 14 -0.98 13.39 -11.15
C LYS A 14 -0.47 12.00 -10.75
N GLU A 15 -0.02 11.87 -9.50
CA GLU A 15 0.54 10.64 -8.93
C GLU A 15 -0.52 9.84 -8.15
N LEU A 16 -0.51 8.51 -8.32
CA LEU A 16 -1.22 7.59 -7.44
C LEU A 16 -0.21 6.69 -6.72
N HIS A 17 -0.22 6.73 -5.40
CA HIS A 17 0.69 5.95 -4.56
C HIS A 17 -0.01 4.82 -3.84
N ILE A 18 0.68 3.69 -3.72
CA ILE A 18 0.27 2.56 -2.88
C ILE A 18 1.05 2.65 -1.57
N ALA A 19 0.34 2.89 -0.46
CA ALA A 19 0.93 3.31 0.80
C ALA A 19 1.95 2.31 1.38
N PRO A 20 2.93 2.79 2.16
CA PRO A 20 3.78 1.91 2.97
C PRO A 20 2.94 1.27 4.08
N MET A 21 2.85 -0.06 4.06
CA MET A 21 2.04 -0.84 5.00
C MET A 21 2.87 -1.97 5.61
N LEU A 22 3.16 -1.88 6.90
CA LEU A 22 3.90 -2.91 7.65
C LEU A 22 3.22 -4.28 7.50
N ASN A 23 4.03 -5.32 7.24
CA ASN A 23 3.54 -6.68 6.98
C ASN A 23 2.62 -6.86 5.76
N VAL A 24 2.59 -5.87 4.86
CA VAL A 24 1.81 -5.91 3.62
C VAL A 24 2.72 -5.55 2.45
N SER A 25 3.35 -4.37 2.43
CA SER A 25 4.19 -3.84 1.35
C SER A 25 5.56 -4.53 1.24
N LYS A 26 5.55 -5.86 1.25
CA LYS A 26 6.68 -6.77 1.04
C LYS A 26 6.87 -7.06 -0.44
N PRO A 27 8.04 -7.57 -0.87
CA PRO A 27 8.32 -7.85 -2.28
C PRO A 27 7.21 -8.62 -3.02
N GLU A 28 6.55 -9.58 -2.36
CA GLU A 28 5.44 -10.33 -2.95
C GLU A 28 4.22 -9.47 -3.27
N PHE A 29 3.78 -8.63 -2.33
CA PHE A 29 2.67 -7.70 -2.58
C PHE A 29 3.05 -6.65 -3.62
N LEU A 30 4.26 -6.10 -3.53
CA LEU A 30 4.74 -5.09 -4.48
C LEU A 30 4.83 -5.65 -5.90
N SER A 31 5.27 -6.90 -6.05
CA SER A 31 5.31 -7.59 -7.34
C SER A 31 3.90 -7.83 -7.89
N LEU A 32 2.94 -8.22 -7.04
CA LEU A 32 1.53 -8.29 -7.44
C LEU A 32 1.02 -6.93 -7.94
N MET A 33 1.26 -5.85 -7.19
CA MET A 33 0.83 -4.51 -7.63
C MET A 33 1.49 -4.10 -8.94
N ARG A 34 2.77 -4.44 -9.17
CA ARG A 34 3.47 -4.14 -10.43
C ARG A 34 3.02 -4.99 -11.63
N ILE A 35 2.37 -6.13 -11.37
CA ILE A 35 1.65 -6.91 -12.39
C ILE A 35 0.35 -6.19 -12.77
N LEU A 36 -0.33 -5.55 -11.82
CA LEU A 36 -1.58 -4.81 -12.05
C LEU A 36 -1.38 -3.43 -12.68
N THR A 37 -0.25 -2.76 -12.43
CA THR A 37 0.03 -1.39 -12.89
C THR A 37 1.52 -1.14 -13.14
N LYS A 38 1.84 -0.41 -14.22
CA LYS A 38 3.21 0.08 -14.50
C LYS A 38 3.46 1.51 -14.02
N LYS A 39 2.41 2.26 -13.69
CA LYS A 39 2.50 3.71 -13.41
C LYS A 39 2.41 4.05 -11.93
N ALA A 40 1.59 3.32 -11.16
CA ALA A 40 1.44 3.62 -9.73
C ALA A 40 2.78 3.54 -8.98
N ILE A 41 2.96 4.49 -8.06
CA ILE A 41 4.17 4.61 -7.25
C ILE A 41 4.05 3.65 -6.06
N LEU A 42 4.97 2.69 -6.02
CA LEU A 42 5.05 1.71 -4.94
C LEU A 42 5.81 2.27 -3.75
N TRP A 43 5.55 1.72 -2.57
CA TRP A 43 6.27 2.05 -1.36
C TRP A 43 6.69 0.79 -0.64
N THR A 44 7.91 0.74 -0.13
CA THR A 44 8.32 -0.34 0.78
C THR A 44 7.49 -0.31 2.05
N GLU A 45 7.52 -1.39 2.84
CA GLU A 45 7.22 -1.23 4.25
C GLU A 45 8.25 -0.29 4.92
N MET A 46 7.86 0.32 6.05
CA MET A 46 8.79 1.15 6.81
C MET A 46 9.91 0.28 7.39
N ILE A 47 11.15 0.55 6.99
CA ILE A 47 12.36 -0.08 7.54
C ILE A 47 13.02 0.83 8.56
N ALA A 48 13.61 0.29 9.63
CA ALA A 48 14.34 1.12 10.58
C ALA A 48 15.69 1.54 9.96
N ASP A 49 16.09 2.79 10.19
CA ASP A 49 17.41 3.34 9.82
C ASP A 49 18.57 2.39 10.18
N LYS A 50 18.61 1.93 11.44
CA LYS A 50 19.63 1.00 11.94
C LYS A 50 19.60 -0.35 11.24
N THR A 51 18.45 -0.79 10.73
CA THR A 51 18.39 -2.04 9.96
C THR A 51 19.07 -1.87 8.62
N VAL A 52 18.89 -0.73 7.95
CA VAL A 52 19.58 -0.42 6.69
C VAL A 52 21.09 -0.33 6.92
N VAL A 53 21.53 0.45 7.90
CA VAL A 53 22.96 0.66 8.20
C VAL A 53 23.68 -0.64 8.56
N ASN A 54 23.02 -1.54 9.29
CA ASN A 54 23.64 -2.78 9.77
C ASN A 54 23.32 -4.01 8.91
N ALA A 55 22.63 -3.86 7.79
CA ALA A 55 22.17 -5.01 6.98
C ALA A 55 23.34 -5.88 6.49
N GLY A 56 24.46 -5.26 6.12
CA GLY A 56 25.55 -5.88 5.35
C GLY A 56 25.13 -6.21 3.91
N ASP A 57 23.96 -6.80 3.74
CA ASP A 57 23.29 -7.12 2.48
C ASP A 57 21.83 -6.64 2.51
N LEU A 58 21.53 -5.59 1.75
CA LEU A 58 20.21 -4.97 1.69
C LEU A 58 19.15 -5.84 1.00
N ASP A 59 19.55 -6.83 0.18
CA ASP A 59 18.61 -7.73 -0.51
C ASP A 59 17.80 -8.56 0.50
N GLN A 60 18.38 -8.86 1.67
CA GLN A 60 17.71 -9.61 2.74
C GLN A 60 16.51 -8.86 3.33
N HIS A 61 16.48 -7.54 3.17
CA HIS A 61 15.44 -6.67 3.74
C HIS A 61 14.54 -6.05 2.67
N LEU A 62 15.11 -5.64 1.54
CA LEU A 62 14.44 -4.78 0.57
C LEU A 62 14.18 -5.48 -0.76
N GLY A 63 15.13 -6.26 -1.27
CA GLY A 63 15.01 -7.04 -2.51
C GLY A 63 14.55 -6.19 -3.69
N LEU A 64 15.15 -5.00 -3.87
CA LEU A 64 14.79 -4.10 -4.95
C LEU A 64 15.14 -4.75 -6.30
N THR A 65 14.21 -4.69 -7.24
CA THR A 65 14.46 -5.10 -8.63
C THR A 65 14.07 -3.96 -9.57
N PRO A 66 14.70 -3.84 -10.75
CA PRO A 66 14.35 -2.79 -11.71
C PRO A 66 12.87 -2.74 -12.06
N ALA A 67 12.20 -3.90 -12.06
CA ALA A 67 10.78 -4.02 -12.34
C ALA A 67 9.89 -3.27 -11.33
N LEU A 68 10.34 -3.07 -10.08
CA LEU A 68 9.54 -2.42 -9.05
C LEU A 68 9.46 -0.90 -9.22
N HIS A 69 10.31 -0.26 -10.03
CA HIS A 69 10.21 1.18 -10.26
C HIS A 69 8.93 1.60 -11.00
N PRO A 70 8.37 2.78 -10.69
CA PRO A 70 8.78 3.70 -9.62
C PRO A 70 8.40 3.20 -8.22
N ILE A 71 9.35 3.24 -7.28
CA ILE A 71 9.19 2.81 -5.88
C ILE A 71 9.97 3.73 -4.95
N ILE A 72 9.39 3.99 -3.77
CA ILE A 72 9.94 4.84 -2.71
C ILE A 72 10.29 3.96 -1.51
N CYS A 73 11.49 4.11 -0.96
CA CYS A 73 11.85 3.48 0.31
C CYS A 73 11.45 4.39 1.47
N GLN A 74 10.69 3.87 2.43
CA GLN A 74 10.38 4.59 3.65
C GLN A 74 11.25 4.10 4.81
N ILE A 75 11.99 5.00 5.44
CA ILE A 75 12.73 4.74 6.67
C ILE A 75 12.06 5.33 7.91
N GLY A 76 12.35 4.75 9.06
CA GLY A 76 11.98 5.28 10.37
C GLY A 76 13.20 5.33 11.30
N GLY A 77 13.49 6.52 11.82
CA GLY A 77 14.63 6.78 12.70
C GLY A 77 14.53 8.16 13.33
N ARG A 78 15.36 8.41 14.35
CA ARG A 78 15.48 9.71 15.04
C ARG A 78 16.91 10.21 15.14
N ASP A 79 17.87 9.37 14.79
CA ASP A 79 19.29 9.68 14.89
C ASP A 79 19.76 10.20 13.53
N ALA A 80 20.22 11.45 13.50
CA ALA A 80 20.55 12.12 12.25
C ALA A 80 21.65 11.39 11.46
N SER A 81 22.69 10.90 12.15
CA SER A 81 23.79 10.18 11.53
C SER A 81 23.34 8.85 10.90
N ASN A 82 22.55 8.04 11.62
CA ASN A 82 22.04 6.78 11.09
C ASN A 82 21.07 6.99 9.92
N CYS A 83 20.17 7.96 10.02
CA CYS A 83 19.25 8.28 8.93
C CYS A 83 19.99 8.80 7.69
N ALA A 84 21.00 9.65 7.87
CA ALA A 84 21.84 10.12 6.77
C ALA A 84 22.53 8.95 6.05
N GLU A 85 23.19 8.08 6.81
CA GLU A 85 23.88 6.92 6.24
C GLU A 85 22.92 5.94 5.57
N ALA A 86 21.79 5.64 6.20
CA ALA A 86 20.74 4.80 5.60
C ALA A 86 20.25 5.39 4.27
N THR A 87 20.06 6.71 4.20
CA THR A 87 19.57 7.38 2.99
C THR A 87 20.59 7.28 1.84
N ARG A 88 21.88 7.47 2.13
CA ARG A 88 22.97 7.29 1.15
C ARG A 88 23.05 5.84 0.65
N LEU A 89 23.00 4.87 1.56
CA LEU A 89 23.00 3.45 1.20
C LEU A 89 21.81 3.08 0.30
N LEU A 90 20.64 3.68 0.54
CA LEU A 90 19.44 3.45 -0.27
C LEU A 90 19.53 4.11 -1.65
N GLU A 91 20.16 5.29 -1.77
CA GLU A 91 20.49 5.90 -3.07
C GLU A 91 21.41 4.98 -3.87
N ASP A 92 22.52 4.53 -3.26
CA ASP A 92 23.49 3.63 -3.89
C ASP A 92 22.86 2.29 -4.30
N TYR A 93 21.91 1.80 -3.50
CA TYR A 93 21.16 0.58 -3.79
C TYR A 93 20.13 0.74 -4.92
N GLY A 94 19.81 1.98 -5.31
CA GLY A 94 19.03 2.29 -6.52
C GLY A 94 17.64 2.88 -6.28
N TYR A 95 17.26 3.23 -5.05
CA TYR A 95 16.01 3.96 -4.83
C TYR A 95 16.07 5.36 -5.42
N ARG A 96 14.94 5.83 -5.98
CA ARG A 96 14.84 7.16 -6.61
C ARG A 96 14.20 8.23 -5.73
N GLU A 97 13.80 7.87 -4.52
CA GLU A 97 13.29 8.75 -3.47
C GLU A 97 13.37 7.99 -2.15
N VAL A 98 13.81 8.67 -1.09
CA VAL A 98 13.80 8.14 0.29
C VAL A 98 12.88 9.01 1.14
N ASN A 99 11.98 8.37 1.88
CA ASN A 99 11.00 9.05 2.71
C ASN A 99 11.24 8.80 4.20
N LEU A 100 11.14 9.85 5.01
CA LEU A 100 11.11 9.73 6.47
C LEU A 100 9.68 9.57 7.00
N ASN A 101 9.45 8.53 7.79
CA ASN A 101 8.20 8.33 8.51
C ASN A 101 8.11 9.21 9.76
N ILE A 102 7.18 10.18 9.76
CA ILE A 102 6.81 11.03 10.91
C ILE A 102 5.32 10.82 11.26
N GLY A 103 4.74 9.66 10.92
CA GLY A 103 3.29 9.43 11.04
C GLY A 103 2.87 8.16 11.78
N CYS A 104 3.80 7.27 12.11
CA CYS A 104 3.50 6.00 12.78
C CYS A 104 3.11 6.24 14.25
N PRO A 105 1.93 5.76 14.72
CA PRO A 105 1.49 5.88 16.11
C PRO A 105 2.01 4.77 17.06
N SER A 106 2.70 3.74 16.55
CA SER A 106 2.97 2.51 17.31
C SER A 106 3.79 2.77 18.57
N ASN A 107 3.45 2.12 19.69
CA ASN A 107 4.24 2.19 20.93
C ASN A 107 5.69 1.69 20.73
N HIS A 108 5.92 0.77 19.80
CA HIS A 108 7.27 0.33 19.46
C HIS A 108 8.10 1.44 18.79
N THR A 109 7.46 2.33 18.03
CA THR A 109 8.14 3.41 17.30
C THR A 109 8.11 4.70 18.12
N SER A 110 6.93 5.21 18.44
CA SER A 110 6.73 6.52 19.06
C SER A 110 6.98 6.51 20.57
N GLY A 111 6.75 5.38 21.23
CA GLY A 111 7.03 5.23 22.66
C GLY A 111 8.50 4.85 22.90
N ARG A 112 8.86 3.60 22.60
CA ARG A 112 10.17 3.03 22.97
C ARG A 112 11.34 3.59 22.16
N ARG A 113 11.18 3.73 20.85
CA ARG A 113 12.25 4.17 19.93
C ARG A 113 12.21 5.68 19.63
N GLN A 114 11.15 6.34 20.09
CA GLN A 114 10.89 7.76 19.94
C GLN A 114 11.06 8.32 18.50
N PHE A 115 10.57 7.59 17.48
CA PHE A 115 10.42 8.10 16.11
C PHE A 115 9.00 7.85 15.58
N GLY A 116 8.69 8.31 14.37
CA GLY A 116 7.33 8.26 13.82
C GLY A 116 6.56 9.50 14.24
N ALA A 117 5.29 9.37 14.64
CA ALA A 117 4.48 10.52 15.04
C ALA A 117 5.02 11.28 16.26
N MET A 118 5.91 10.66 17.07
CA MET A 118 6.63 11.37 18.14
C MET A 118 7.50 12.52 17.61
N LEU A 119 8.03 12.42 16.38
CA LEU A 119 8.82 13.49 15.77
C LEU A 119 7.98 14.74 15.48
N MET A 120 6.65 14.62 15.39
CA MET A 120 5.77 15.78 15.33
C MET A 120 5.80 16.58 16.64
N LYS A 121 6.10 15.97 17.80
CA LYS A 121 6.31 16.69 19.08
C LYS A 121 7.76 17.13 19.28
N GLN A 122 8.69 16.65 18.45
CA GLN A 122 10.13 16.89 18.57
C GLN A 122 10.65 17.51 17.27
N VAL A 123 10.09 18.65 16.89
CA VAL A 123 10.35 19.30 15.58
C VAL A 123 11.84 19.60 15.34
N ASN A 124 12.62 19.94 16.38
CA ASN A 124 14.08 20.12 16.26
C ASN A 124 14.76 18.83 15.76
N THR A 125 14.46 17.70 16.39
CA THR A 125 14.98 16.39 15.95
C THR A 125 14.48 16.03 14.56
N ALA A 126 13.23 16.34 14.22
CA ALA A 126 12.71 16.10 12.87
C ALA A 126 13.49 16.88 11.80
N VAL A 127 13.74 18.17 12.04
CA VAL A 127 14.54 19.03 11.16
C VAL A 127 15.96 18.52 11.04
N GLU A 128 16.61 18.20 12.16
CA GLU A 128 17.98 17.69 12.19
C GLU A 128 18.12 16.42 11.34
N VAL A 129 17.22 15.46 11.53
CA VAL A 129 17.21 14.19 10.78
C VAL A 129 16.99 14.44 9.29
N VAL A 130 15.97 15.22 8.91
CA VAL A 130 15.67 15.46 7.48
C VAL A 130 16.80 16.25 6.81
N SER A 131 17.41 17.21 7.50
CA SER A 131 18.56 17.98 7.00
C SER A 131 19.76 17.08 6.75
N ALA A 132 20.07 16.18 7.70
CA ALA A 132 21.15 15.22 7.57
C ALA A 132 20.90 14.21 6.43
N MET A 133 19.66 13.73 6.28
CA MET A 133 19.27 12.86 5.15
C MET A 133 19.48 13.58 3.81
N SER A 134 18.93 14.79 3.66
CA SER A 134 19.02 15.57 2.41
C SER A 134 20.46 15.92 2.03
N SER A 135 21.31 16.21 3.02
CA SER A 135 22.71 16.57 2.78
C SER A 135 23.60 15.38 2.38
N ASN A 136 23.13 14.15 2.60
CA ASN A 136 23.92 12.93 2.36
C ASN A 136 23.57 12.18 1.08
N VAL A 137 22.64 12.73 0.28
CA VAL A 137 22.27 12.21 -1.04
C VAL A 137 22.55 13.23 -2.13
N LYS A 138 22.80 12.77 -3.35
CA LYS A 138 23.23 13.64 -4.46
C LYS A 138 22.12 13.90 -5.47
N ASN A 139 21.34 12.88 -5.80
CA ASN A 139 20.48 12.89 -6.98
C ASN A 139 19.01 12.59 -6.68
N ILE A 140 18.68 12.18 -5.46
CA ILE A 140 17.34 11.74 -5.11
C ILE A 140 16.70 12.66 -4.06
N PRO A 141 15.39 12.94 -4.15
CA PRO A 141 14.69 13.72 -3.15
C PRO A 141 14.53 12.94 -1.84
N VAL A 142 14.61 13.69 -0.73
CA VAL A 142 14.13 13.27 0.57
C VAL A 142 12.74 13.85 0.81
N SER A 143 11.77 13.00 1.11
CA SER A 143 10.39 13.41 1.39
C SER A 143 9.97 13.04 2.81
N VAL A 144 8.89 13.66 3.30
CA VAL A 144 8.35 13.40 4.64
C VAL A 144 6.91 12.91 4.55
N LYS A 145 6.62 11.76 5.18
CA LYS A 145 5.24 11.29 5.37
C LYS A 145 4.80 11.54 6.81
N THR A 146 3.81 12.42 6.99
CA THR A 146 3.33 12.84 8.32
C THR A 146 1.79 12.84 8.40
N ARG A 147 1.25 13.40 9.47
CA ARG A 147 -0.18 13.57 9.76
C ARG A 147 -0.53 15.03 9.91
N VAL A 148 -1.84 15.32 9.95
CA VAL A 148 -2.38 16.68 10.16
C VAL A 148 -2.29 17.19 11.60
N GLY A 149 -1.75 16.39 12.53
CA GLY A 149 -1.58 16.75 13.95
C GLY A 149 -1.20 15.56 14.82
N VAL A 150 -0.79 15.83 16.06
CA VAL A 150 -0.47 14.81 17.08
C VAL A 150 -1.00 15.24 18.44
N ASP A 151 -1.80 14.39 19.09
CA ASP A 151 -2.43 14.65 20.39
C ASP A 151 -3.07 16.05 20.43
N GLU A 152 -2.64 16.92 21.36
CA GLU A 152 -3.05 18.32 21.52
C GLU A 152 -2.44 19.29 20.49
N LEU A 153 -1.38 18.88 19.78
CA LEU A 153 -0.71 19.67 18.75
C LEU A 153 -1.36 19.39 17.38
N ASP A 154 -2.61 19.84 17.23
CA ASP A 154 -3.46 19.52 16.07
C ASP A 154 -4.15 20.75 15.43
N THR A 155 -3.63 21.94 15.66
CA THR A 155 -4.08 23.17 14.97
C THR A 155 -3.46 23.30 13.57
N LEU A 156 -4.06 24.13 12.70
CA LEU A 156 -3.50 24.43 11.39
C LEU A 156 -2.19 25.23 11.54
N GLU A 157 -2.15 26.18 12.48
CA GLU A 157 -0.99 27.01 12.76
C GLU A 157 0.21 26.17 13.18
N TYR A 158 -0.01 25.18 14.06
CA TYR A 158 1.05 24.25 14.46
C TYR A 158 1.57 23.45 13.26
N LEU A 159 0.67 22.93 12.43
CA LEU A 159 1.04 22.15 11.25
C LEU A 159 1.80 22.99 10.23
N ILE A 160 1.38 24.24 9.99
CA ILE A 160 2.10 25.20 9.15
C ILE A 160 3.50 25.44 9.71
N GLN A 161 3.63 25.72 11.01
CA GLN A 161 4.96 25.93 11.63
C GLN A 161 5.84 24.69 11.49
N PHE A 162 5.30 23.49 11.75
CA PHE A 162 6.02 22.23 11.62
C PHE A 162 6.53 22.00 10.18
N ILE A 163 5.67 22.11 9.18
CA ILE A 163 6.03 21.95 7.76
C ILE A 163 6.99 23.06 7.32
N GLY A 164 6.75 24.30 7.75
CA GLY A 164 7.59 25.45 7.47
C GLY A 164 9.02 25.26 7.96
N ARG A 165 9.22 24.69 9.15
CA ARG A 165 10.55 24.36 9.65
C ARG A 165 11.25 23.29 8.84
N LEU A 166 10.57 22.20 8.49
CA LEU A 166 11.12 21.16 7.61
C LEU A 166 11.48 21.71 6.22
N ARG A 167 10.68 22.63 5.69
CA ARG A 167 10.94 23.33 4.42
C ARG A 167 12.15 24.26 4.51
N ASN A 168 12.18 25.13 5.51
CA ASN A 168 13.13 26.24 5.61
C ASN A 168 14.50 25.79 6.11
N GLU A 169 14.53 24.91 7.12
CA GLU A 169 15.77 24.51 7.80
C GLU A 169 16.36 23.21 7.23
N ALA A 170 15.52 22.31 6.71
CA ALA A 170 15.96 21.00 6.19
C ALA A 170 15.84 20.86 4.66
N GLY A 171 15.31 21.87 3.97
CA GLY A 171 15.20 21.88 2.50
C GLY A 171 14.14 20.92 1.94
N CYS A 172 13.29 20.30 2.76
CA CYS A 172 12.27 19.36 2.28
C CYS A 172 11.22 20.08 1.42
N ARG A 173 10.83 19.47 0.29
CA ARG A 173 9.85 20.03 -0.65
C ARG A 173 8.70 19.09 -1.00
N LYS A 174 8.74 17.82 -0.59
CA LYS A 174 7.69 16.84 -0.88
C LYS A 174 7.11 16.27 0.42
N PHE A 175 5.80 16.41 0.60
CA PHE A 175 5.10 16.00 1.80
C PHE A 175 3.92 15.09 1.49
N ILE A 176 3.86 13.95 2.17
CA ILE A 176 2.73 13.02 2.09
C ILE A 176 1.94 13.16 3.39
N ILE A 177 0.72 13.69 3.30
CA ILE A 177 -0.07 14.04 4.49
C ILE A 177 -1.21 13.04 4.67
N HIS A 178 -1.13 12.24 5.73
CA HIS A 178 -2.30 11.50 6.20
C HIS A 178 -3.23 12.47 6.91
N ALA A 179 -4.40 12.71 6.32
CA ALA A 179 -5.42 13.66 6.77
C ALA A 179 -6.13 13.28 8.09
N ARG A 180 -5.51 12.51 8.97
CA ARG A 180 -5.99 12.24 10.34
C ARG A 180 -4.90 12.56 11.32
N LYS A 181 -5.26 13.21 12.43
CA LYS A 181 -4.30 13.37 13.53
C LYS A 181 -3.90 12.02 14.12
N CYS A 182 -2.79 12.03 14.82
CA CYS A 182 -2.32 10.91 15.62
C CYS A 182 -2.72 11.09 17.08
N VAL A 183 -3.03 10.01 17.79
CA VAL A 183 -3.13 9.98 19.25
C VAL A 183 -2.12 8.95 19.78
N LEU A 184 -1.20 9.39 20.64
CA LEU A 184 -0.11 8.60 21.20
C LEU A 184 -0.44 8.11 22.62
N GLY A 185 0.57 7.62 23.35
CA GLY A 185 0.43 7.14 24.73
C GLY A 185 -0.25 5.78 24.87
N GLY A 186 -0.44 5.04 23.78
CA GLY A 186 -1.15 3.76 23.79
C GLY A 186 -2.67 3.89 23.97
N LEU A 187 -3.20 5.12 24.01
CA LEU A 187 -4.65 5.37 24.14
C LEU A 187 -5.44 4.78 22.97
N LEU A 188 -4.86 4.82 21.77
CA LEU A 188 -5.41 4.21 20.57
C LEU A 188 -4.37 3.27 19.93
N SER A 189 -4.81 2.09 19.51
CA SER A 189 -4.00 1.18 18.69
C SER A 189 -3.65 1.84 17.34
N PRO A 190 -2.62 1.34 16.62
CA PRO A 190 -2.30 1.85 15.29
C PRO A 190 -3.47 1.78 14.31
N GLU A 191 -4.34 0.79 14.46
CA GLU A 191 -5.55 0.64 13.65
C GLU A 191 -6.62 1.67 14.02
N GLN A 192 -6.90 1.83 15.31
CA GLN A 192 -7.82 2.86 15.81
C GLN A 192 -7.39 4.27 15.38
N ASN A 193 -6.08 4.55 15.38
CA ASN A 193 -5.49 5.78 14.85
C ASN A 193 -5.71 6.04 13.35
N ARG A 194 -6.27 5.08 12.60
CA ARG A 194 -6.67 5.22 11.18
C ARG A 194 -8.19 5.26 10.98
N ILE A 195 -8.96 5.17 12.07
CA ILE A 195 -10.42 5.00 12.03
C ILE A 195 -11.12 6.04 12.92
N ILE A 196 -10.60 6.29 14.12
CA ILE A 196 -11.27 7.12 15.13
C ILE A 196 -11.07 8.62 14.88
N PRO A 197 -9.85 9.19 14.80
CA PRO A 197 -9.70 10.64 14.63
C PRO A 197 -10.20 11.08 13.24
N PRO A 198 -11.09 12.07 13.10
CA PRO A 198 -11.75 12.39 11.84
C PRO A 198 -10.75 12.75 10.72
N LEU A 199 -11.18 12.53 9.46
CA LEU A 199 -10.44 12.95 8.27
C LEU A 199 -10.59 14.44 8.05
N ASN A 200 -9.51 15.16 7.76
CA ASN A 200 -9.52 16.59 7.45
C ASN A 200 -8.71 16.86 6.18
N TYR A 201 -9.35 16.70 5.00
CA TYR A 201 -8.75 17.07 3.72
C TYR A 201 -8.54 18.58 3.56
N PRO A 202 -9.46 19.47 4.02
CA PRO A 202 -9.26 20.91 3.94
C PRO A 202 -7.93 21.39 4.52
N ARG A 203 -7.43 20.77 5.60
CA ARG A 203 -6.13 21.13 6.17
C ARG A 203 -4.97 20.81 5.22
N VAL A 204 -5.09 19.77 4.40
CA VAL A 204 -4.09 19.46 3.37
C VAL A 204 -4.14 20.47 2.24
N TYR A 205 -5.33 20.91 1.83
CA TYR A 205 -5.47 21.99 0.84
C TYR A 205 -4.91 23.31 1.35
N ALA A 206 -5.19 23.67 2.62
CA ALA A 206 -4.60 24.85 3.25
C ALA A 206 -3.06 24.81 3.29
N LEU A 207 -2.44 23.63 3.42
CA LEU A 207 -0.98 23.49 3.27
C LEU A 207 -0.52 23.72 1.82
N CYS A 208 -1.29 23.27 0.84
CA CYS A 208 -0.99 23.49 -0.58
C CYS A 208 -1.00 24.99 -0.89
N ASP A 209 -2.02 25.72 -0.40
CA ASP A 209 -2.16 27.16 -0.59
C ASP A 209 -1.05 27.95 0.12
N HIS A 210 -0.66 27.51 1.32
CA HIS A 210 0.37 28.18 2.11
C HIS A 210 1.79 27.94 1.60
N PHE A 211 2.08 26.75 1.08
CA PHE A 211 3.42 26.35 0.62
C PHE A 211 3.44 26.04 -0.88
N THR A 212 3.28 27.09 -1.69
CA THR A 212 3.19 26.97 -3.16
C THR A 212 4.45 26.42 -3.83
N ASP A 213 5.61 26.46 -3.16
CA ASP A 213 6.86 25.88 -3.65
C ASP A 213 7.11 24.43 -3.16
N CYS A 214 6.20 23.88 -2.36
CA CYS A 214 6.21 22.48 -1.93
C CYS A 214 5.16 21.68 -2.70
N THR A 215 5.38 20.37 -2.80
CA THR A 215 4.43 19.41 -3.37
C THR A 215 3.81 18.54 -2.29
N PHE A 216 2.54 18.20 -2.47
CA PHE A 216 1.75 17.46 -1.50
C PHE A 216 1.08 16.23 -2.12
N VAL A 217 0.99 15.16 -1.34
CA VAL A 217 0.23 13.96 -1.65
C VAL A 217 -0.77 13.71 -0.53
N LEU A 218 -2.07 13.67 -0.87
CA LEU A 218 -3.14 13.44 0.09
C LEU A 218 -3.28 11.95 0.43
N ASN A 219 -3.42 11.63 1.71
CA ASN A 219 -3.61 10.26 2.18
C ASN A 219 -4.72 10.15 3.24
N GLY A 220 -5.38 8.99 3.27
CA GLY A 220 -6.24 8.56 4.37
C GLY A 220 -7.71 8.52 3.97
N GLY A 221 -8.35 7.34 4.09
CA GLY A 221 -9.79 7.20 3.85
C GLY A 221 -10.25 7.29 2.39
N ILE A 222 -9.33 7.27 1.42
CA ILE A 222 -9.67 7.23 -0.01
C ILE A 222 -10.14 5.81 -0.37
N PRO A 223 -11.41 5.63 -0.78
CA PRO A 223 -12.02 4.30 -0.90
C PRO A 223 -11.67 3.56 -2.20
N GLY A 224 -11.25 4.26 -3.25
CA GLY A 224 -10.96 3.66 -4.56
C GLY A 224 -10.44 4.67 -5.58
N LEU A 225 -10.31 4.23 -6.83
CA LEU A 225 -9.72 5.02 -7.93
C LEU A 225 -10.54 6.25 -8.31
N ASP A 226 -11.87 6.13 -8.35
CA ASP A 226 -12.76 7.24 -8.69
C ASP A 226 -12.58 8.41 -7.70
N ALA A 227 -12.71 8.13 -6.39
CA ALA A 227 -12.46 9.11 -5.35
C ALA A 227 -11.03 9.69 -5.43
N ALA A 228 -10.03 8.87 -5.72
CA ALA A 228 -8.66 9.34 -5.91
C ALA A 228 -8.54 10.30 -7.10
N LYS A 229 -9.20 9.99 -8.22
CA LYS A 229 -9.21 10.80 -9.44
C LYS A 229 -9.92 12.14 -9.20
N GLN A 230 -11.07 12.13 -8.54
CA GLN A 230 -11.77 13.37 -8.14
C GLN A 230 -10.90 14.24 -7.23
N LEU A 231 -10.22 13.65 -6.23
CA LEU A 231 -9.33 14.41 -5.34
C LEU A 231 -8.12 15.01 -6.07
N CYS A 232 -7.62 14.36 -7.12
CA CYS A 232 -6.44 14.82 -7.86
C CYS A 232 -6.77 15.81 -8.98
N HIS A 233 -7.95 15.70 -9.60
CA HIS A 233 -8.32 16.46 -10.80
C HIS A 233 -9.50 17.43 -10.60
N GLY A 234 -10.14 17.38 -9.43
CA GLY A 234 -11.31 18.17 -9.09
C GLY A 234 -12.60 17.40 -9.31
N THR A 235 -13.69 17.90 -8.72
CA THR A 235 -15.03 17.39 -9.01
C THR A 235 -15.43 17.81 -10.42
N PHE A 236 -15.24 16.90 -11.39
CA PHE A 236 -15.97 17.00 -12.64
C PHE A 236 -17.46 16.82 -12.30
N PHE A 237 -18.30 17.81 -12.63
CA PHE A 237 -19.75 17.62 -12.64
C PHE A 237 -20.07 16.50 -13.63
N ASN A 238 -20.14 15.26 -13.15
CA ASN A 238 -20.74 14.17 -13.87
C ASN A 238 -21.30 13.16 -12.87
N ASN A 239 -22.62 13.25 -12.69
CA ASN A 239 -23.58 12.20 -12.31
C ASN A 239 -23.02 10.81 -11.92
N TYR A 240 -22.30 10.73 -10.81
CA TYR A 240 -22.17 9.46 -10.10
C TYR A 240 -22.62 9.69 -8.66
N PRO A 241 -23.72 9.05 -8.23
CA PRO A 241 -24.24 9.28 -6.91
C PRO A 241 -23.33 8.53 -5.95
N TYR A 242 -22.41 9.24 -5.29
CA TYR A 242 -22.10 8.85 -3.93
C TYR A 242 -23.40 9.08 -3.14
N LYS A 243 -24.33 8.11 -3.22
CA LYS A 243 -25.48 8.05 -2.32
C LYS A 243 -24.87 7.92 -0.94
N LYS A 244 -24.73 9.07 -0.29
CA LYS A 244 -24.70 9.19 1.16
C LYS A 244 -25.74 8.19 1.63
N LYS A 245 -25.32 7.13 2.35
CA LYS A 245 -26.32 6.32 3.06
C LYS A 245 -27.08 7.33 3.90
N ASP A 246 -28.33 7.58 3.53
CA ASP A 246 -29.21 8.37 4.34
C ASP A 246 -29.12 7.79 5.74
N ALA A 247 -28.86 8.64 6.72
CA ALA A 247 -28.89 8.28 8.13
C ALA A 247 -30.33 7.96 8.60
N ALA A 248 -31.18 7.47 7.70
CA ALA A 248 -32.61 7.24 7.82
C ALA A 248 -32.96 5.78 7.47
N SER A 249 -32.17 4.83 7.95
CA SER A 249 -32.62 3.44 8.12
C SER A 249 -32.30 2.95 9.54
N VAL A 250 -32.57 3.79 10.53
CA VAL A 250 -32.91 3.30 11.87
C VAL A 250 -34.42 3.09 11.85
N ASN A 251 -34.80 1.83 12.01
CA ASN A 251 -36.14 1.31 11.95
C ASN A 251 -37.06 2.01 12.97
N SER A 252 -37.68 3.13 12.57
CA SER A 252 -38.71 3.83 13.34
C SER A 252 -40.07 3.13 13.17
N LYS A 253 -40.15 1.86 13.54
CA LYS A 253 -41.44 1.21 13.86
C LYS A 253 -41.72 1.32 15.35
N LYS A 254 -42.04 2.53 15.79
CA LYS A 254 -42.96 2.81 16.91
C LYS A 254 -43.12 4.32 17.05
N ILE A 255 -44.35 4.77 16.83
CA ILE A 255 -45.06 5.97 17.31
C ILE A 255 -45.88 6.45 16.12
N GLY A 256 -47.18 6.15 16.18
CA GLY A 256 -48.14 6.43 15.11
C GLY A 256 -48.67 7.85 15.14
N LEU A 257 -49.35 8.19 14.03
CA LEU A 257 -50.30 9.29 13.83
C LEU A 257 -49.67 10.68 14.08
N VAL A 258 -49.64 11.60 13.12
CA VAL A 258 -50.80 12.29 12.54
C VAL A 258 -50.43 12.80 11.14
N ASN A 259 -51.43 12.76 10.24
CA ASN A 259 -51.40 13.26 8.87
C ASN A 259 -51.37 14.79 8.78
N ASP A 260 -51.25 15.25 7.55
CA ASP A 260 -51.80 16.49 6.97
C ASP A 260 -50.77 17.59 6.66
N LEU A 261 -50.95 18.14 5.45
CA LEU A 261 -50.29 19.27 4.80
C LEU A 261 -49.17 18.93 3.78
N GLU A 262 -49.51 18.06 2.82
CA GLU A 262 -49.05 18.21 1.44
C GLU A 262 -50.14 18.96 0.66
N GLU A 263 -49.95 20.27 0.44
CA GLU A 263 -50.40 21.03 -0.74
C GLU A 263 -50.06 22.51 -0.51
N GLU A 264 -49.65 23.21 -1.58
CA GLU A 264 -49.22 24.63 -1.64
C GLU A 264 -47.73 24.97 -1.40
N LYS A 265 -46.82 24.35 -2.17
CA LYS A 265 -45.52 24.98 -2.50
C LYS A 265 -45.15 24.92 -3.98
N GLU A 266 -46.13 25.15 -4.86
CA GLU A 266 -45.90 25.30 -6.30
C GLU A 266 -45.99 26.77 -6.80
N LYS A 267 -45.92 27.74 -5.89
CA LYS A 267 -45.85 29.16 -6.23
C LYS A 267 -44.80 29.86 -5.39
N ASN A 268 -43.56 29.86 -5.90
CA ASN A 268 -42.56 30.94 -5.78
C ASN A 268 -41.22 30.45 -6.33
N MET A 269 -41.17 30.24 -7.65
CA MET A 269 -39.93 30.07 -8.40
C MET A 269 -39.37 31.47 -8.72
N THR A 270 -38.82 32.16 -7.72
CA THR A 270 -37.97 33.35 -7.95
C THR A 270 -36.80 33.32 -6.97
N HIS A 271 -35.58 33.35 -7.55
CA HIS A 271 -34.29 33.59 -6.90
C HIS A 271 -33.92 32.73 -5.68
N ILE A 272 -33.31 31.58 -5.93
CA ILE A 272 -32.31 31.03 -5.00
C ILE A 272 -30.94 31.28 -5.62
N ASP A 273 -30.20 32.13 -4.93
CA ASP A 273 -28.87 32.61 -5.26
C ASP A 273 -27.85 31.46 -5.34
N SER A 274 -27.02 31.47 -6.36
CA SER A 274 -26.06 30.42 -6.71
C SER A 274 -24.72 30.58 -5.97
N GLN A 275 -24.72 30.87 -4.67
CA GLN A 275 -23.50 31.32 -3.97
C GLN A 275 -23.05 30.53 -2.71
N ASP A 276 -23.60 29.36 -2.37
CA ASP A 276 -23.30 28.77 -1.05
C ASP A 276 -23.00 27.25 -1.00
N HIS A 277 -22.25 26.72 -1.98
CA HIS A 277 -21.97 25.27 -2.03
C HIS A 277 -20.49 24.79 -1.93
N ASP A 278 -19.49 25.67 -1.78
CA ASP A 278 -18.08 25.26 -1.92
C ASP A 278 -17.09 25.72 -0.81
N VAL A 279 -17.53 25.90 0.44
CA VAL A 279 -16.60 26.36 1.50
C VAL A 279 -15.90 25.19 2.22
N HIS A 280 -14.72 24.79 1.73
CA HIS A 280 -13.78 23.90 2.44
C HIS A 280 -13.08 24.63 3.63
N ALA A 281 -13.84 25.08 4.63
CA ALA A 281 -13.29 25.79 5.79
C ALA A 281 -12.59 24.86 6.81
N VAL A 282 -11.60 25.40 7.52
CA VAL A 282 -11.07 24.85 8.78
C VAL A 282 -11.47 25.83 9.90
N PRO A 283 -12.41 25.48 10.80
CA PRO A 283 -13.29 24.30 10.85
C PRO A 283 -14.38 24.31 9.75
N CYS A 284 -14.80 23.13 9.29
CA CYS A 284 -15.76 23.01 8.18
C CYS A 284 -17.18 23.41 8.62
N SER A 285 -17.83 24.28 7.83
CA SER A 285 -19.18 24.83 8.07
C SER A 285 -20.28 23.75 8.17
N ILE A 286 -20.12 22.64 7.45
CA ILE A 286 -21.06 21.51 7.43
C ILE A 286 -20.97 20.67 8.70
N CYS A 287 -19.75 20.31 9.13
CA CYS A 287 -19.56 19.39 10.27
C CYS A 287 -19.38 20.10 11.61
N LYS A 288 -19.07 21.41 11.59
CA LYS A 288 -18.80 22.29 12.74
C LYS A 288 -17.76 21.78 13.76
N ALA A 289 -17.08 20.68 13.49
CA ALA A 289 -16.00 20.19 14.34
C ALA A 289 -14.84 21.21 14.29
N SER A 290 -14.30 21.60 15.46
CA SER A 290 -13.12 22.48 15.58
C SER A 290 -11.95 22.04 14.70
N ASN A 291 -11.89 20.74 14.41
CA ASN A 291 -10.87 20.09 13.59
C ASN A 291 -11.35 19.60 12.22
N GLY A 292 -12.57 19.95 11.77
CA GLY A 292 -13.13 19.63 10.45
C GLY A 292 -13.24 18.14 10.07
N SER A 293 -14.30 17.75 9.38
CA SER A 293 -14.45 16.41 8.80
C SER A 293 -14.99 16.43 7.36
N CYS A 294 -14.28 17.14 6.48
CA CYS A 294 -14.60 17.14 5.05
C CYS A 294 -13.69 16.20 4.28
N THR A 295 -14.29 15.36 3.44
CA THR A 295 -13.62 14.43 2.51
C THR A 295 -14.02 14.65 1.06
N VAL A 296 -14.87 15.66 0.82
CA VAL A 296 -15.32 16.06 -0.52
C VAL A 296 -14.12 16.62 -1.27
N ALA A 297 -13.99 16.25 -2.54
CA ALA A 297 -12.97 16.81 -3.42
C ALA A 297 -13.30 18.27 -3.76
N PRO A 298 -12.30 19.16 -3.88
CA PRO A 298 -12.53 20.54 -4.25
C PRO A 298 -12.87 20.64 -5.73
N VAL A 299 -13.61 21.68 -6.10
CA VAL A 299 -13.87 21.99 -7.52
C VAL A 299 -12.56 22.28 -8.26
N THR A 300 -11.71 23.11 -7.66
CA THR A 300 -10.36 23.39 -8.16
C THR A 300 -9.34 22.77 -7.23
N VAL A 301 -8.51 21.88 -7.77
CA VAL A 301 -7.43 21.24 -6.99
C VAL A 301 -6.18 22.13 -7.03
N PRO A 302 -5.54 22.39 -5.87
CA PRO A 302 -4.27 23.10 -5.84
C PRO A 302 -3.24 22.45 -6.79
N PRO A 303 -2.52 23.23 -7.63
CA PRO A 303 -1.63 22.67 -8.64
C PRO A 303 -0.50 21.82 -8.04
N ASN A 304 -0.06 22.18 -6.84
CA ASN A 304 0.97 21.48 -6.07
C ASN A 304 0.44 20.33 -5.20
N LEU A 305 -0.86 20.04 -5.20
CA LEU A 305 -1.37 18.73 -4.79
C LEU A 305 -1.14 17.75 -5.92
N ILE A 306 0.03 17.13 -5.94
CA ILE A 306 0.48 16.33 -7.08
C ILE A 306 -0.12 14.93 -7.12
N GLY A 307 -0.75 14.45 -6.05
CA GLY A 307 -1.31 13.11 -6.06
C GLY A 307 -2.08 12.67 -4.82
N CYS A 308 -2.50 11.42 -4.84
CA CYS A 308 -3.20 10.74 -3.74
C CYS A 308 -2.55 9.39 -3.41
N MET A 309 -2.69 8.95 -2.16
CA MET A 309 -2.15 7.68 -1.68
C MET A 309 -3.24 6.79 -1.10
N LEU A 310 -3.35 5.57 -1.63
CA LEU A 310 -4.28 4.53 -1.18
C LEU A 310 -3.53 3.51 -0.31
N GLY A 311 -4.09 3.18 0.85
CA GLY A 311 -3.54 2.17 1.77
C GLY A 311 -4.40 0.92 1.80
N ARG A 312 -5.27 0.82 2.80
CA ARG A 312 -6.15 -0.35 3.01
C ARG A 312 -6.95 -0.73 1.78
N ALA A 313 -7.45 0.25 1.01
CA ALA A 313 -8.15 0.00 -0.25
C ALA A 313 -7.36 -0.90 -1.21
N ALA A 314 -6.06 -0.62 -1.38
CA ALA A 314 -5.18 -1.41 -2.23
C ALA A 314 -4.88 -2.80 -1.65
N MET A 315 -4.82 -2.94 -0.33
CA MET A 315 -4.61 -4.22 0.34
C MET A 315 -5.88 -5.11 0.28
N ASP A 316 -7.03 -4.52 0.58
CA ASP A 316 -8.29 -5.24 0.76
C ASP A 316 -8.89 -5.64 -0.59
N ASN A 317 -8.77 -4.78 -1.59
CA ASN A 317 -9.19 -5.02 -2.97
C ASN A 317 -8.11 -4.54 -3.96
N PRO A 318 -7.02 -5.31 -4.17
CA PRO A 318 -6.01 -4.98 -5.17
C PRO A 318 -6.58 -4.98 -6.59
N CYS A 319 -7.70 -5.68 -6.85
CA CYS A 319 -8.33 -5.69 -8.17
C CYS A 319 -8.78 -4.32 -8.62
N MET A 320 -9.02 -3.34 -7.74
CA MET A 320 -9.32 -1.98 -8.18
C MET A 320 -8.20 -1.39 -9.06
N PHE A 321 -6.96 -1.90 -8.97
CA PHE A 321 -5.83 -1.42 -9.77
C PHE A 321 -5.75 -2.05 -11.16
N TRP A 322 -6.63 -2.98 -11.52
CA TRP A 322 -6.59 -3.66 -12.82
C TRP A 322 -6.87 -2.77 -14.03
N ASP A 323 -7.29 -1.53 -13.80
CA ASP A 323 -7.71 -0.56 -14.80
C ASP A 323 -7.13 0.84 -14.46
N VAL A 324 -6.21 0.91 -13.49
CA VAL A 324 -5.65 2.18 -13.01
C VAL A 324 -4.81 2.90 -14.06
N ASP A 325 -4.06 2.19 -14.92
CA ASP A 325 -3.18 2.81 -15.90
C ASP A 325 -4.04 3.52 -16.96
N ARG A 326 -5.12 2.89 -17.43
CA ARG A 326 -6.09 3.53 -18.31
C ARG A 326 -6.89 4.61 -17.60
N PHE A 327 -7.58 4.25 -16.52
CA PHE A 327 -8.56 5.13 -15.89
C PHE A 327 -7.91 6.36 -15.23
N PHE A 328 -6.79 6.18 -14.51
CA PHE A 328 -6.16 7.27 -13.77
C PHE A 328 -5.11 8.01 -14.61
N TYR A 329 -4.30 7.28 -15.40
CA TYR A 329 -3.18 7.87 -16.14
C TYR A 329 -3.45 8.09 -17.64
N GLY A 330 -4.59 7.64 -18.17
CA GLY A 330 -4.93 7.82 -19.59
C GLY A 330 -4.16 6.91 -20.55
N GLU A 331 -3.54 5.83 -20.05
CA GLU A 331 -2.90 4.83 -20.90
C GLU A 331 -3.93 4.05 -21.73
N VAL A 332 -3.48 3.34 -22.77
CA VAL A 332 -4.38 2.54 -23.63
C VAL A 332 -5.04 1.39 -22.85
N GLY A 333 -4.35 0.85 -21.84
CA GLY A 333 -4.82 -0.26 -21.04
C GLY A 333 -3.83 -0.63 -19.94
N ASN A 334 -4.27 -1.53 -19.07
CA ASN A 334 -3.44 -2.11 -18.02
C ASN A 334 -2.67 -3.36 -18.49
N PRO A 335 -1.66 -3.82 -17.73
CA PRO A 335 -0.79 -4.92 -18.17
C PRO A 335 -1.46 -6.29 -18.25
N CYS A 336 -2.59 -6.48 -17.57
CA CYS A 336 -3.35 -7.72 -17.57
C CYS A 336 -4.83 -7.41 -17.82
N GLN A 337 -5.51 -8.30 -18.52
CA GLN A 337 -6.92 -8.13 -18.93
C GLN A 337 -7.89 -9.01 -18.14
N ASN A 338 -7.38 -10.02 -17.43
CA ASN A 338 -8.19 -11.00 -16.68
C ASN A 338 -7.39 -11.58 -15.50
N ARG A 339 -8.07 -12.35 -14.64
CA ARG A 339 -7.45 -12.94 -13.43
C ARG A 339 -6.39 -13.96 -13.80
N ARG A 340 -6.60 -14.76 -14.85
CA ARG A 340 -5.64 -15.77 -15.29
C ARG A 340 -4.27 -15.16 -15.55
N GLU A 341 -4.21 -14.07 -16.31
CA GLU A 341 -2.94 -13.40 -16.64
C GLU A 341 -2.22 -12.89 -15.39
N VAL A 342 -2.95 -12.28 -14.45
CA VAL A 342 -2.36 -11.82 -13.18
C VAL A 342 -1.80 -13.02 -12.40
N MET A 343 -2.57 -14.09 -12.28
CA MET A 343 -2.16 -15.29 -11.55
C MET A 343 -0.94 -15.97 -12.18
N ILE A 344 -0.90 -16.09 -13.52
CA ILE A 344 0.23 -16.67 -14.25
C ILE A 344 1.50 -15.85 -14.01
N LYS A 345 1.45 -14.53 -14.25
CA LYS A 345 2.62 -13.64 -14.04
C LYS A 345 3.09 -13.65 -12.58
N TYR A 346 2.17 -13.78 -11.64
CA TYR A 346 2.50 -13.88 -10.22
C TYR A 346 3.14 -15.23 -9.89
N CYS A 347 2.66 -16.33 -10.46
CA CYS A 347 3.30 -17.65 -10.33
C CYS A 347 4.72 -17.62 -10.91
N GLU A 348 4.94 -17.01 -12.08
CA GLU A 348 6.27 -16.84 -12.69
C GLU A 348 7.22 -16.00 -11.82
N TYR A 349 6.71 -14.95 -11.17
CA TYR A 349 7.47 -14.22 -10.15
C TYR A 349 7.86 -15.14 -8.98
N LEU A 350 6.89 -15.87 -8.42
CA LEU A 350 7.14 -16.77 -7.29
C LEU A 350 8.07 -17.93 -7.65
N GLU A 351 8.02 -18.44 -8.87
CA GLU A 351 8.89 -19.51 -9.36
C GLU A 351 10.34 -19.03 -9.55
N ARG A 352 10.54 -17.75 -9.90
CA ARG A 352 11.88 -17.15 -9.93
C ARG A 352 12.42 -16.87 -8.53
N THR A 353 11.57 -16.34 -7.64
CA THR A 353 11.97 -15.94 -6.28
C THR A 353 12.09 -17.14 -5.33
N TYR A 354 11.21 -18.13 -5.49
CA TYR A 354 11.10 -19.34 -4.68
C TYR A 354 11.06 -20.57 -5.58
N PRO A 355 12.17 -20.92 -6.25
CA PRO A 355 12.20 -21.96 -7.26
C PRO A 355 11.75 -23.32 -6.72
N ARG A 356 11.07 -24.04 -7.61
CA ARG A 356 10.52 -25.39 -7.38
C ARG A 356 11.65 -26.33 -6.98
N ARG A 357 11.48 -27.04 -5.87
CA ARG A 357 12.38 -28.13 -5.48
C ARG A 357 11.78 -29.44 -5.96
N CYS A 358 12.34 -29.97 -7.05
CA CYS A 358 12.03 -31.20 -7.81
C CYS A 358 11.03 -32.17 -7.14
N CYS A 359 9.72 -31.99 -7.28
CA CYS A 359 8.77 -33.07 -6.93
C CYS A 359 7.63 -33.32 -7.94
N ASP A 360 7.66 -32.80 -9.17
CA ASP A 360 6.54 -33.00 -10.10
C ASP A 360 6.93 -32.92 -11.60
N ASN A 361 6.33 -33.80 -12.41
CA ASN A 361 6.73 -34.28 -13.75
C ASN A 361 6.36 -33.32 -14.90
N ASP A 362 6.70 -32.03 -14.78
CA ASP A 362 6.45 -31.04 -15.85
C ASP A 362 7.77 -30.40 -16.29
N GLU A 363 8.21 -30.76 -17.52
CA GLU A 363 9.48 -30.39 -18.16
C GLU A 363 9.53 -28.94 -18.66
N ARG A 364 8.44 -28.17 -18.60
CA ARG A 364 8.32 -26.92 -19.37
C ARG A 364 8.63 -25.62 -18.63
N THR A 365 8.93 -25.63 -17.32
CA THR A 365 8.67 -24.42 -16.50
C THR A 365 9.74 -23.78 -15.63
N THR A 366 10.96 -24.28 -15.38
CA THR A 366 12.14 -23.46 -14.90
C THR A 366 13.38 -24.27 -14.49
N PHE A 367 14.54 -23.60 -14.43
CA PHE A 367 15.86 -24.08 -13.97
C PHE A 367 15.78 -24.98 -12.72
N CYS A 368 16.16 -26.25 -12.90
CA CYS A 368 16.27 -27.25 -11.84
C CYS A 368 17.35 -26.85 -10.83
N ILE A 369 16.99 -26.29 -9.68
CA ILE A 369 17.92 -26.25 -8.53
C ILE A 369 17.65 -27.50 -7.68
N PRO A 370 18.58 -28.47 -7.63
CA PRO A 370 18.39 -29.68 -6.87
C PRO A 370 18.23 -29.38 -5.39
N ALA A 371 17.30 -30.04 -4.71
CA ALA A 371 17.21 -29.96 -3.26
C ALA A 371 18.51 -30.55 -2.65
N PRO A 372 19.15 -29.88 -1.65
CA PRO A 372 20.42 -30.34 -1.06
C PRO A 372 20.37 -31.73 -0.37
N ASN A 373 19.20 -32.35 -0.24
CA ASN A 373 19.00 -33.56 0.58
C ASN A 373 18.58 -34.82 -0.20
N VAL A 374 18.69 -34.82 -1.53
CA VAL A 374 18.31 -36.01 -2.32
C VAL A 374 19.36 -37.14 -2.21
N THR A 375 20.58 -36.83 -1.77
CA THR A 375 21.72 -37.74 -1.83
C THR A 375 21.74 -38.88 -0.80
N LYS A 376 20.91 -38.87 0.26
CA LYS A 376 21.03 -39.87 1.34
C LYS A 376 19.97 -40.98 1.38
N LYS A 377 18.91 -40.91 0.56
CA LYS A 377 17.78 -41.86 0.64
C LYS A 377 17.51 -42.66 -0.65
N LEU A 378 18.41 -42.60 -1.62
CA LEU A 378 18.33 -43.39 -2.85
C LEU A 378 18.79 -44.86 -2.66
N TYR A 379 19.53 -45.18 -1.59
CA TYR A 379 20.11 -46.51 -1.38
C TYR A 379 19.31 -47.41 -0.43
N GLY A 380 18.04 -47.09 -0.16
CA GLY A 380 17.15 -47.94 0.63
C GLY A 380 15.73 -47.83 0.10
N THR A 381 15.07 -48.96 -0.07
CA THR A 381 13.81 -49.23 -0.79
C THR A 381 12.55 -48.47 -0.32
N ASN A 382 12.66 -47.33 0.38
CA ASN A 382 11.53 -46.50 0.84
C ASN A 382 11.89 -44.98 0.98
N GLY A 383 12.72 -44.44 0.08
CA GLY A 383 13.18 -43.04 0.14
C GLY A 383 12.40 -42.06 -0.75
N GLY A 384 11.63 -41.16 -0.14
CA GLY A 384 10.84 -40.12 -0.82
C GLY A 384 11.65 -38.96 -1.43
N GLY A 385 12.13 -39.16 -2.66
CA GLY A 385 12.49 -38.10 -3.63
C GLY A 385 11.78 -38.38 -4.96
N CYS A 386 11.46 -37.35 -5.75
CA CYS A 386 10.76 -37.55 -7.03
C CYS A 386 11.69 -38.06 -8.13
N ASP A 387 11.10 -38.59 -9.19
CA ASP A 387 11.81 -39.33 -10.22
C ASP A 387 12.76 -38.46 -11.05
N ILE A 388 12.41 -37.20 -11.33
CA ILE A 388 13.31 -36.20 -11.97
C ILE A 388 14.62 -36.04 -11.18
N CYS A 389 14.53 -36.01 -9.85
CA CYS A 389 15.71 -35.85 -9.03
C CYS A 389 16.58 -37.12 -9.04
N LYS A 390 16.01 -38.31 -9.25
CA LYS A 390 16.79 -39.55 -9.38
C LYS A 390 17.54 -39.61 -10.71
N GLU A 391 16.94 -39.11 -11.78
CA GLU A 391 17.50 -39.10 -13.14
C GLU A 391 18.66 -38.09 -13.29
N PHE A 392 18.47 -36.85 -12.83
CA PHE A 392 19.53 -35.82 -12.82
C PHE A 392 20.79 -36.26 -12.05
N TYR A 393 20.63 -36.90 -10.88
CA TYR A 393 21.77 -37.45 -10.13
C TYR A 393 22.35 -38.73 -10.75
N GLY A 394 21.55 -39.50 -11.51
CA GLY A 394 22.00 -40.64 -12.30
C GLY A 394 22.88 -40.24 -13.49
N GLU A 395 22.56 -39.14 -14.17
CA GLU A 395 23.37 -38.58 -15.26
C GLU A 395 24.69 -38.00 -14.76
N LEU A 396 24.68 -37.25 -13.65
CA LEU A 396 25.92 -36.76 -12.99
C LEU A 396 26.88 -37.90 -12.62
N LEU A 397 26.35 -39.07 -12.25
CA LEU A 397 27.13 -40.29 -12.00
C LEU A 397 27.69 -40.90 -13.30
N CYS A 398 26.95 -40.84 -14.41
CA CYS A 398 27.40 -41.32 -15.72
C CYS A 398 28.51 -40.45 -16.32
N PHE A 399 28.52 -39.14 -16.05
CA PHE A 399 29.55 -38.20 -16.54
C PHE A 399 30.76 -38.02 -15.60
N GLY A 400 30.88 -38.84 -14.55
CA GLY A 400 32.07 -38.86 -13.69
C GLY A 400 32.26 -37.62 -12.79
N GLN A 401 31.26 -36.75 -12.67
CA GLN A 401 31.34 -35.49 -11.90
C GLN A 401 31.09 -35.71 -10.40
N LYS A 402 31.88 -36.59 -9.77
CA LYS A 402 31.76 -36.91 -8.33
C LYS A 402 32.03 -35.72 -7.40
N GLU A 403 32.86 -34.78 -7.83
CA GLU A 403 33.25 -33.60 -7.04
C GLU A 403 32.11 -32.57 -6.92
N LEU A 404 31.28 -32.42 -7.97
CA LEU A 404 30.09 -31.57 -7.94
C LEU A 404 29.05 -32.12 -6.94
N MET A 405 28.90 -33.45 -6.84
CA MET A 405 28.00 -34.11 -5.89
C MET A 405 28.43 -33.93 -4.43
N GLN A 406 29.73 -33.90 -4.15
CA GLN A 406 30.26 -33.66 -2.80
C GLN A 406 29.99 -32.22 -2.33
N ALA A 407 30.07 -31.23 -3.21
CA ALA A 407 29.78 -29.83 -2.88
C ALA A 407 28.31 -29.60 -2.47
N VAL A 408 27.37 -30.30 -3.11
CA VAL A 408 25.92 -30.24 -2.81
C VAL A 408 25.56 -31.00 -1.52
N SER A 409 26.36 -32.00 -1.14
CA SER A 409 26.10 -32.94 -0.04
C SER A 409 26.37 -32.40 1.38
N THR A 410 26.95 -31.21 1.54
CA THR A 410 27.53 -30.79 2.84
C THR A 410 26.55 -30.11 3.81
N LYS A 411 25.26 -29.92 3.47
CA LYS A 411 24.27 -29.39 4.41
C LYS A 411 23.04 -30.30 4.52
N SER A 412 23.18 -31.32 5.37
CA SER A 412 22.14 -32.26 5.76
C SER A 412 21.06 -31.60 6.63
N GLY A 413 20.06 -31.02 6.00
CA GLY A 413 18.86 -30.56 6.69
C GLY A 413 17.72 -30.35 5.70
N LYS A 414 16.62 -31.10 5.83
CA LYS A 414 15.38 -30.93 5.05
C LYS A 414 15.06 -29.44 4.94
N VAL A 415 15.38 -28.80 3.81
CA VAL A 415 15.12 -27.37 3.65
C VAL A 415 13.65 -27.19 3.32
N LYS A 416 12.82 -27.25 4.37
CA LYS A 416 11.39 -26.97 4.32
C LYS A 416 11.22 -25.51 3.94
N ILE A 417 10.49 -25.21 2.85
CA ILE A 417 10.05 -23.84 2.59
C ILE A 417 9.25 -23.41 3.83
N SER A 418 9.72 -22.36 4.52
CA SER A 418 9.14 -21.96 5.80
C SER A 418 7.66 -21.56 5.61
N SER A 419 6.83 -21.77 6.62
CA SER A 419 5.41 -21.39 6.53
C SER A 419 5.28 -19.89 6.31
N ARG A 420 6.20 -19.11 6.89
CA ARG A 420 6.29 -17.66 6.69
C ARG A 420 6.45 -17.27 5.22
N VAL A 421 7.23 -18.03 4.43
CA VAL A 421 7.38 -17.77 2.99
C VAL A 421 6.09 -18.06 2.24
N ILE A 422 5.44 -19.19 2.56
CA ILE A 422 4.15 -19.55 1.97
C ILE A 422 3.09 -18.48 2.29
N ASP A 423 2.96 -18.08 3.55
CA ASP A 423 1.98 -17.09 3.98
C ASP A 423 2.21 -15.73 3.28
N ARG A 424 3.49 -15.30 3.16
CA ARG A 424 3.86 -14.07 2.44
C ARG A 424 3.48 -14.13 0.96
N ALA A 425 3.68 -15.26 0.30
CA ALA A 425 3.37 -15.44 -1.10
C ALA A 425 1.86 -15.53 -1.38
N LEU A 426 1.10 -16.19 -0.50
CA LEU A 426 -0.33 -16.43 -0.71
C LEU A 426 -1.21 -15.25 -0.30
N LYS A 427 -0.86 -14.53 0.78
CA LYS A 427 -1.70 -13.47 1.33
C LYS A 427 -2.09 -12.38 0.32
N PRO A 428 -1.19 -11.86 -0.55
CA PRO A 428 -1.57 -10.89 -1.58
C PRO A 428 -2.61 -11.42 -2.57
N ILE A 429 -2.49 -12.69 -2.95
CA ILE A 429 -3.28 -13.27 -4.05
C ILE A 429 -4.72 -13.62 -3.64
N TYR A 430 -4.96 -13.81 -2.34
CA TYR A 430 -6.30 -14.06 -1.81
C TYR A 430 -7.29 -12.94 -2.09
N ALA A 431 -6.81 -11.71 -2.22
CA ALA A 431 -7.64 -10.55 -2.49
C ALA A 431 -7.96 -10.37 -3.98
N ILE A 432 -7.39 -11.17 -4.90
CA ILE A 432 -7.78 -11.16 -6.33
C ILE A 432 -9.24 -11.60 -6.55
N PHE A 433 -9.75 -12.42 -5.64
CA PHE A 433 -11.15 -12.86 -5.66
C PHE A 433 -12.02 -11.99 -4.74
N PHE A 434 -11.63 -10.74 -4.46
CA PHE A 434 -12.48 -9.82 -3.71
C PHE A 434 -13.89 -9.74 -4.32
N GLY A 435 -14.91 -9.71 -3.46
CA GLY A 435 -16.33 -9.72 -3.87
C GLY A 435 -16.85 -11.07 -4.40
N LEU A 436 -15.98 -12.03 -4.73
CA LEU A 436 -16.39 -13.27 -5.39
C LEU A 436 -16.61 -14.44 -4.41
N PRO A 437 -17.63 -15.31 -4.65
CA PRO A 437 -17.92 -16.46 -3.79
C PRO A 437 -16.75 -17.43 -3.64
N MET A 438 -15.92 -17.60 -4.68
CA MET A 438 -14.79 -18.52 -4.66
C MET A 438 -13.61 -18.09 -3.79
N LYS A 439 -13.57 -16.84 -3.29
CA LYS A 439 -12.46 -16.36 -2.45
C LYS A 439 -12.14 -17.34 -1.31
N LYS A 440 -13.17 -17.75 -0.58
CA LYS A 440 -13.03 -18.69 0.55
C LYS A 440 -12.64 -20.09 0.07
N ALA A 441 -13.14 -20.54 -1.08
CA ALA A 441 -12.80 -21.84 -1.64
C ALA A 441 -11.32 -21.88 -2.05
N PHE A 442 -10.85 -20.85 -2.75
CA PHE A 442 -9.46 -20.69 -3.15
C PHE A 442 -8.49 -20.62 -1.95
N GLN A 443 -8.85 -19.85 -0.92
CA GLN A 443 -8.08 -19.78 0.33
C GLN A 443 -7.97 -21.14 1.00
N ARG A 444 -9.10 -21.85 1.16
CA ARG A 444 -9.10 -23.20 1.76
C ARG A 444 -8.25 -24.18 0.96
N GLU A 445 -8.28 -24.10 -0.36
CA GLU A 445 -7.46 -24.97 -1.20
C GLU A 445 -5.97 -24.66 -1.07
N CYS A 446 -5.58 -23.39 -1.10
CA CYS A 446 -4.21 -22.96 -0.82
C CYS A 446 -3.73 -23.44 0.57
N ASP A 447 -4.57 -23.28 1.60
CA ASP A 447 -4.26 -23.71 2.97
C ASP A 447 -4.12 -25.24 3.07
N ARG A 448 -4.98 -26.00 2.37
CA ARG A 448 -4.90 -27.46 2.28
C ARG A 448 -3.60 -27.90 1.62
N LEU A 449 -3.27 -27.34 0.45
CA LEU A 449 -2.03 -27.60 -0.29
C LEU A 449 -0.77 -27.20 0.50
N SER A 450 -0.85 -26.16 1.34
CA SER A 450 0.28 -25.74 2.19
C SER A 450 0.66 -26.78 3.26
N LYS A 451 -0.27 -27.68 3.60
CA LYS A 451 -0.07 -28.78 4.56
C LYS A 451 0.44 -30.06 3.87
N GLU A 452 0.23 -30.20 2.56
CA GLU A 452 0.80 -31.26 1.75
C GLU A 452 2.29 -31.04 1.52
N LEU A 453 3.15 -31.84 2.18
CA LEU A 453 4.60 -31.61 2.17
C LEU A 453 5.21 -31.73 0.76
N ASN A 454 4.73 -32.66 -0.05
CA ASN A 454 5.13 -32.84 -1.45
C ASN A 454 4.80 -31.61 -2.30
N VAL A 455 3.63 -31.01 -2.11
CA VAL A 455 3.24 -29.79 -2.85
C VAL A 455 3.96 -28.57 -2.32
N ARG A 456 4.04 -28.40 -1.00
CA ARG A 456 4.72 -27.25 -0.38
C ARG A 456 6.20 -27.18 -0.75
N ASN A 457 6.87 -28.32 -0.92
CA ASN A 457 8.28 -28.35 -1.33
C ASN A 457 8.48 -27.92 -2.79
N CYS A 458 7.46 -28.04 -3.65
CA CYS A 458 7.45 -27.46 -4.98
C CYS A 458 7.32 -25.92 -4.99
N GLY A 459 7.07 -25.29 -3.85
CA GLY A 459 7.02 -23.84 -3.73
C GLY A 459 5.65 -23.21 -3.96
N PRO A 460 5.49 -21.93 -3.59
CA PRO A 460 4.20 -21.25 -3.60
C PRO A 460 3.64 -21.01 -5.01
N GLY A 461 4.49 -20.82 -6.03
CA GLY A 461 4.02 -20.67 -7.41
C GLY A 461 3.28 -21.92 -7.90
N TYR A 462 3.90 -23.10 -7.71
CA TYR A 462 3.27 -24.38 -8.01
C TYR A 462 1.97 -24.61 -7.21
N MET A 463 1.98 -24.30 -5.91
CA MET A 463 0.79 -24.39 -5.06
C MET A 463 -0.37 -23.57 -5.63
N ILE A 464 -0.11 -22.34 -6.05
CA ILE A 464 -1.12 -21.45 -6.62
C ILE A 464 -1.65 -22.04 -7.94
N ARG A 465 -0.77 -22.53 -8.83
CA ARG A 465 -1.21 -23.18 -10.09
C ARG A 465 -2.16 -24.34 -9.82
N LYS A 466 -1.83 -25.21 -8.85
CA LYS A 466 -2.70 -26.33 -8.46
C LYS A 466 -4.02 -25.84 -7.86
N ALA A 467 -3.99 -24.81 -7.01
CA ALA A 467 -5.19 -24.20 -6.44
C ALA A 467 -6.07 -23.51 -7.50
N MET A 468 -5.51 -23.02 -8.61
CA MET A 468 -6.29 -22.41 -9.68
C MET A 468 -7.22 -23.41 -10.38
N HIS A 469 -6.94 -24.71 -10.35
CA HIS A 469 -7.78 -25.73 -10.99
C HIS A 469 -9.19 -25.83 -10.40
N ILE A 470 -9.39 -25.39 -9.15
CA ILE A 470 -10.73 -25.36 -8.53
C ILE A 470 -11.54 -24.11 -8.91
N ILE A 471 -10.95 -23.18 -9.66
CA ILE A 471 -11.58 -21.93 -10.07
C ILE A 471 -12.13 -22.10 -11.49
N PRO A 472 -13.44 -21.88 -11.71
CA PRO A 472 -14.02 -21.93 -13.05
C PRO A 472 -13.26 -21.05 -14.05
N VAL A 473 -13.01 -21.62 -15.23
CA VAL A 473 -12.37 -20.94 -16.37
C VAL A 473 -13.10 -19.64 -16.69
N THR A 474 -14.43 -19.65 -16.63
CA THR A 474 -15.28 -18.46 -16.84
C THR A 474 -14.99 -17.31 -15.89
N VAL A 475 -14.44 -17.55 -14.70
CA VAL A 475 -14.04 -16.50 -13.75
C VAL A 475 -12.58 -16.10 -13.91
N LEU A 476 -11.71 -17.05 -14.22
CA LEU A 476 -10.31 -16.76 -14.50
C LEU A 476 -10.15 -15.90 -15.76
N ASP A 477 -10.94 -16.19 -16.79
CA ASP A 477 -10.90 -15.55 -18.11
C ASP A 477 -11.94 -14.45 -18.29
N ALA A 478 -12.74 -14.17 -17.26
CA ALA A 478 -13.62 -13.01 -17.25
C ALA A 478 -12.77 -11.74 -17.43
N PRO A 479 -13.13 -10.88 -18.41
CA PRO A 479 -12.44 -9.62 -18.58
C PRO A 479 -12.61 -8.76 -17.33
N PHE A 480 -11.58 -7.98 -17.04
CA PHE A 480 -11.63 -6.99 -15.99
C PHE A 480 -12.63 -5.89 -16.35
N ILE A 481 -13.44 -5.50 -15.36
CA ILE A 481 -14.48 -4.50 -15.49
C ILE A 481 -13.83 -3.14 -15.37
N ARG A 482 -14.19 -2.21 -16.27
CA ARG A 482 -13.68 -0.83 -16.20
C ARG A 482 -14.13 -0.17 -14.91
N THR A 483 -13.33 0.76 -14.41
CA THR A 483 -13.59 1.46 -13.15
C THR A 483 -14.95 2.16 -13.17
N GLU A 484 -15.32 2.75 -14.30
CA GLU A 484 -16.62 3.41 -14.51
C GLU A 484 -17.83 2.46 -14.53
N ASP A 485 -17.60 1.16 -14.78
CA ASP A 485 -18.64 0.14 -14.88
C ASP A 485 -18.84 -0.65 -13.56
N LEU A 486 -18.05 -0.36 -12.53
CA LEU A 486 -18.15 -1.02 -11.22
C LEU A 486 -19.38 -0.55 -10.44
N GLY A 487 -20.01 -1.47 -9.70
CA GLY A 487 -21.12 -1.16 -8.80
C GLY A 487 -20.66 -0.55 -7.48
N ILE A 488 -21.59 0.03 -6.72
CA ILE A 488 -21.29 0.60 -5.39
C ILE A 488 -20.77 -0.48 -4.43
N GLU A 489 -21.26 -1.72 -4.53
CA GLU A 489 -20.78 -2.85 -3.71
C GLU A 489 -19.33 -3.29 -3.99
N ASP A 490 -18.76 -2.94 -5.14
CA ASP A 490 -17.38 -3.32 -5.51
C ASP A 490 -16.31 -2.43 -4.87
N VAL A 491 -16.73 -1.27 -4.34
CA VAL A 491 -15.87 -0.34 -3.62
C VAL A 491 -15.75 -0.78 -2.16
N PRO A 492 -14.53 -1.04 -1.65
CA PRO A 492 -14.35 -1.41 -0.25
C PRO A 492 -14.95 -0.35 0.70
N ASN A 493 -15.73 -0.80 1.67
CA ASN A 493 -16.26 0.06 2.73
C ASN A 493 -15.11 0.59 3.59
N HIS A 494 -14.59 1.76 3.25
CA HIS A 494 -13.63 2.53 4.04
C HIS A 494 -14.29 3.74 4.68
N VAL A 495 -15.50 3.54 5.21
CA VAL A 495 -16.27 4.61 5.84
C VAL A 495 -15.64 4.95 7.19
N ALA A 496 -15.46 6.24 7.47
CA ALA A 496 -15.31 6.69 8.84
C ALA A 496 -16.53 6.23 9.64
N PRO A 497 -16.39 5.72 10.88
CA PRO A 497 -17.54 5.34 11.66
C PRO A 497 -18.50 6.54 11.77
N THR A 498 -19.78 6.32 11.48
CA THR A 498 -20.80 7.30 11.80
C THR A 498 -20.80 7.53 13.32
N LEU A 499 -21.24 8.70 13.79
CA LEU A 499 -21.32 9.02 15.23
C LEU A 499 -22.02 7.91 16.05
N HIS A 500 -22.94 7.18 15.41
CA HIS A 500 -23.69 6.04 15.96
C HIS A 500 -22.86 4.75 16.19
N GLN A 501 -21.68 4.62 15.57
CA GLN A 501 -20.76 3.50 15.78
C GLN A 501 -19.78 3.77 16.93
N LEU A 502 -19.55 5.03 17.31
CA LEU A 502 -18.71 5.41 18.45
C LEU A 502 -19.40 5.14 19.79
N THR A 503 -20.73 5.14 19.83
CA THR A 503 -21.51 4.87 21.06
C THR A 503 -21.59 3.39 21.43
N LYS A 504 -21.15 2.47 20.54
CA LYS A 504 -21.07 1.03 20.84
C LYS A 504 -19.70 0.58 21.38
N CYS A 505 -18.72 1.48 21.45
CA CYS A 505 -17.41 1.22 22.03
C CYS A 505 -17.35 1.80 23.46
N GLN A 506 -18.28 1.36 24.30
CA GLN A 506 -18.17 1.44 25.76
C GLN A 506 -18.57 0.07 26.32
N CYS A 507 -17.56 -0.80 26.44
CA CYS A 507 -17.48 -1.90 27.40
C CYS A 507 -15.99 -2.03 27.74
#